data_AF-A0A0W0FW78-F1
#
_entry.id   AF-A0A0W0FW78-F1
#
_cell.length_a   1.000
_cell.length_b   1.000
_cell.length_c   1.000
_cell.angle_alpha   90.00
_cell.angle_beta   90.00
_cell.angle_gamma   90.00
#
_symmetry.space_group_name_H-M   'P 1'
#
loop_
_entity.id
_entity.type
_entity.pdbx_description
1 polymer ?
#
loop_
_entity_poly.entity_id
_entity_poly.type
_entity_poly.pdbx_seq_one_letter_code
_entity_poly.pdbx_strand_id
1 'polypeptide(L)'
;MPFRILICSRPEPAIRDAFNTDRFRAYLCRVALDDSFSSLRDIGNFLWSEFERIRTSPHYQHIPFPFPWPAPGVIYELAQKASGQFIYAKTVVKFVDNEYFNPCEQLECILHPKIDLDPESNSPFHDLDMLYHQILSSNPRHSKVRDVMRALLSAALLDMSSSRTPRTIEDLLLLQEGDVLSILCGMHSILRIGGPYDEILILHASFGDFLRDLSRSGYFFVGNDEDIHGFLAYRYLRVIDHWPQVFGGNREVLTQEQPDVFYHAWRKWGYHCSKSNLNDDVLDALRAVVRQNSNSMKSLGSYITACLCDENPWRMARMTRTFLCQAGVTLQRLRANPSNRYADMMQRLSDCRRGFLFQADQPVSKSLNNIINCLSHSLITDTTMTALPQLSGKVISIGNDCSCTQAEEATSLLFLPCSESTFRNVYHIQLSVAMVKWAGVVMCNSWHTPTLLEVLVLCDPCPELLELVPLLITPLITGIESGLLQDTVLKWLQSSPSEYESQTLPLIEQIHQYQS
;
A
#
# COMPACT_ATOMS: atom_id res chain seq x y z
N MET A 1 45.99 3.80 -6.28
CA MET A 1 46.08 3.29 -4.90
C MET A 1 45.60 1.84 -4.88
N PRO A 2 46.26 0.91 -4.18
CA PRO A 2 45.70 -0.43 -4.00
C PRO A 2 44.54 -0.38 -3.01
N PHE A 3 43.37 -0.90 -3.42
CA PHE A 3 42.20 -1.03 -2.57
C PHE A 3 42.32 -2.31 -1.72
N ARG A 4 41.98 -2.21 -0.43
CA ARG A 4 41.72 -3.38 0.42
C ARG A 4 40.21 -3.49 0.60
N ILE A 5 39.64 -4.64 0.26
CA ILE A 5 38.19 -4.88 0.30
C ILE A 5 37.94 -5.91 1.40
N LEU A 6 37.08 -5.57 2.36
CA LEU A 6 36.56 -6.52 3.34
C LEU A 6 35.22 -7.04 2.85
N ILE A 7 35.07 -8.36 2.82
CA ILE A 7 33.84 -9.04 2.39
C ILE A 7 33.37 -9.91 3.54
N CYS A 8 32.15 -9.66 4.02
CA CYS A 8 31.51 -10.45 5.06
C CYS A 8 30.35 -11.22 4.43
N SER A 9 30.34 -12.54 4.58
CA SER A 9 29.29 -13.40 4.02
C SER A 9 29.07 -14.62 4.91
N ARG A 10 27.87 -15.19 4.85
CA ARG A 10 27.65 -16.59 5.27
C ARG A 10 28.49 -17.52 4.38
N PRO A 11 28.76 -18.77 4.79
CA PRO A 11 29.53 -19.73 4.00
C PRO A 11 28.72 -20.29 2.82
N GLU A 12 28.14 -19.42 2.00
CA GLU A 12 27.34 -19.76 0.84
C GLU A 12 28.23 -20.36 -0.26
N PRO A 13 27.90 -21.54 -0.82
CA PRO A 13 28.76 -22.24 -1.77
C PRO A 13 29.20 -21.39 -2.96
N ALA A 14 28.29 -20.61 -3.54
CA ALA A 14 28.59 -19.73 -4.67
C ALA A 14 29.69 -18.70 -4.36
N ILE A 15 29.65 -18.10 -3.18
CA ILE A 15 30.67 -17.15 -2.72
C ILE A 15 31.99 -17.88 -2.47
N ARG A 16 31.92 -19.00 -1.75
CA ARG A 16 33.09 -19.82 -1.42
C ARG A 16 33.83 -20.27 -2.68
N ASP A 17 33.08 -20.72 -3.69
CA ASP A 17 33.61 -21.26 -4.94
C ASP A 17 34.20 -20.15 -5.81
N ALA A 18 33.54 -18.98 -5.89
CA ALA A 18 34.07 -17.81 -6.60
C ALA A 18 35.44 -17.36 -6.05
N PHE A 19 35.59 -17.37 -4.72
CA PHE A 19 36.85 -17.01 -4.05
C PHE A 19 37.85 -18.17 -3.94
N ASN A 20 37.47 -19.40 -4.30
CA ASN A 20 38.31 -20.60 -4.30
C ASN A 20 39.05 -20.82 -5.64
N THR A 21 39.32 -19.75 -6.38
CA THR A 21 40.13 -19.81 -7.61
C THR A 21 41.56 -19.37 -7.34
N ASP A 22 42.53 -19.95 -8.06
CA ASP A 22 43.96 -19.64 -7.85
C ASP A 22 44.28 -18.15 -8.05
N ARG A 23 43.45 -17.44 -8.83
CA ARG A 23 43.55 -15.99 -9.07
C ARG A 23 43.46 -15.16 -7.78
N PHE A 24 42.67 -15.57 -6.79
CA PHE A 24 42.47 -14.82 -5.55
C PHE A 24 43.35 -15.30 -4.39
N ARG A 25 43.96 -16.49 -4.50
CA ARG A 25 44.66 -17.16 -3.41
C ARG A 25 45.81 -16.34 -2.80
N ALA A 26 46.55 -15.59 -3.62
CA ALA A 26 47.67 -14.75 -3.17
C ALA A 26 47.23 -13.45 -2.46
N TYR A 27 45.96 -13.06 -2.58
CA TYR A 27 45.44 -11.79 -2.09
C TYR A 27 44.30 -11.95 -1.07
N LEU A 28 43.82 -13.18 -0.87
CA LEU A 28 42.68 -13.49 -0.02
C LEU A 28 43.13 -13.93 1.36
N CYS A 29 42.77 -13.17 2.39
CA CYS A 29 42.80 -13.61 3.78
C CYS A 29 41.40 -14.05 4.18
N ARG A 30 41.23 -15.29 4.63
CA ARG A 30 39.96 -15.80 5.15
C ARG A 30 40.01 -15.88 6.66
N VAL A 31 39.03 -15.28 7.30
CA VAL A 31 38.79 -15.40 8.73
C VAL A 31 37.44 -16.10 8.87
N ALA A 32 37.45 -17.36 9.31
CA ALA A 32 36.23 -18.08 9.62
C ALA A 32 35.74 -17.65 11.01
N LEU A 33 34.47 -17.25 11.09
CA LEU A 33 33.77 -16.98 12.34
C LEU A 33 32.82 -18.17 12.62
N ASP A 34 33.40 -19.37 12.72
CA ASP A 34 32.68 -20.62 12.98
C ASP A 34 32.74 -21.00 14.47
N ASP A 35 32.27 -22.21 14.81
CA ASP A 35 32.20 -22.73 16.18
C ASP A 35 33.58 -22.89 16.86
N SER A 36 34.69 -22.69 16.14
CA SER A 36 36.03 -22.66 16.72
C SER A 36 36.28 -21.39 17.55
N PHE A 37 35.50 -20.33 17.35
CA PHE A 37 35.42 -19.18 18.24
C PHE A 37 34.36 -19.44 19.33
N SER A 38 34.75 -19.32 20.60
CA SER A 38 33.82 -19.49 21.73
C SER A 38 32.88 -18.29 21.85
N SER A 39 31.88 -18.25 20.98
CA SER A 39 30.81 -17.23 20.98
C SER A 39 30.14 -17.13 22.36
N LEU A 40 29.99 -18.26 23.07
CA LEU A 40 29.51 -18.31 24.45
C LEU A 40 30.35 -17.43 25.41
N ARG A 41 31.69 -17.52 25.32
CA ARG A 41 32.59 -16.73 26.16
C ARG A 41 32.52 -15.24 25.80
N ASP A 42 32.52 -14.92 24.52
CA ASP A 42 32.50 -13.53 24.06
C ASP A 42 31.18 -12.84 24.40
N ILE A 43 30.06 -13.54 24.21
CA ILE A 43 28.73 -13.09 24.64
C ILE A 43 28.67 -12.94 26.16
N GLY A 44 29.19 -13.91 26.91
CA GLY A 44 29.26 -13.83 28.37
C GLY A 44 30.06 -12.61 28.87
N ASN A 45 31.21 -12.34 28.27
CA ASN A 45 32.04 -11.16 28.58
C ASN A 45 31.30 -9.86 28.25
N PHE A 46 30.63 -9.82 27.09
CA PHE A 46 29.83 -8.67 26.67
C PHE A 46 28.68 -8.40 27.65
N LEU A 47 27.89 -9.43 27.99
CA LEU A 47 26.78 -9.32 28.94
C LEU A 47 27.27 -8.88 30.32
N TRP A 48 28.37 -9.45 30.82
CA TRP A 48 28.98 -9.03 32.09
C TRP A 48 29.35 -7.55 32.08
N SER A 49 30.08 -7.12 31.04
CA SER A 49 30.51 -5.72 30.91
C SER A 49 29.33 -4.76 30.82
N GLU A 50 28.30 -5.10 30.05
CA GLU A 50 27.13 -4.25 29.86
C GLU A 50 26.22 -4.19 31.09
N PHE A 51 26.01 -5.31 31.80
CA PHE A 51 25.28 -5.26 33.06
C PHE A 51 26.05 -4.49 34.13
N GLU A 52 27.36 -4.61 34.21
CA GLU A 52 28.14 -3.77 35.13
C GLU A 52 28.02 -2.27 34.76
N ARG A 53 28.02 -1.93 33.47
CA ARG A 53 27.76 -0.57 32.99
C ARG A 53 26.36 -0.07 33.40
N ILE A 54 25.32 -0.90 33.24
CA ILE A 54 23.94 -0.56 33.64
C ILE A 54 23.88 -0.33 35.15
N ARG A 55 24.40 -1.27 35.95
CA ARG A 55 24.39 -1.22 37.42
C ARG A 55 25.08 0.04 37.98
N THR A 56 26.12 0.50 37.31
CA THR A 56 26.93 1.66 37.72
C THR A 56 26.51 2.98 37.06
N SER A 57 25.53 2.95 36.16
CA SER A 57 25.06 4.11 35.42
C SER A 57 24.43 5.16 36.33
N PRO A 58 24.74 6.47 36.14
CA PRO A 58 24.08 7.56 36.87
C PRO A 58 22.56 7.55 36.74
N HIS A 59 22.02 7.05 35.62
CA HIS A 59 20.58 7.00 35.34
C HIS A 59 19.82 6.11 36.34
N TYR A 60 20.45 5.06 36.86
CA TYR A 60 19.81 4.09 37.77
C TYR A 60 20.27 4.20 39.22
N GLN A 61 20.90 5.31 39.62
CA GLN A 61 21.35 5.53 41.01
C GLN A 61 20.22 5.47 42.05
N HIS A 62 18.98 5.72 41.62
CA HIS A 62 17.79 5.66 42.45
C HIS A 62 17.27 4.21 42.66
N ILE A 63 17.82 3.22 41.93
CA ILE A 63 17.39 1.82 41.98
C ILE A 63 18.32 1.02 42.90
N PRO A 64 17.79 0.35 43.93
CA PRO A 64 18.58 -0.53 44.77
C PRO A 64 18.79 -1.89 44.09
N PHE A 65 19.91 -2.02 43.35
CA PHE A 65 20.27 -3.29 42.73
C PHE A 65 20.56 -4.38 43.79
N PRO A 66 20.10 -5.63 43.56
CA PRO A 66 20.54 -6.78 44.37
C PRO A 66 22.06 -6.97 44.35
N PHE A 67 22.61 -7.62 45.37
CA PHE A 67 24.02 -7.97 45.40
C PHE A 67 24.20 -9.49 45.55
N PRO A 68 24.84 -10.19 44.59
CA PRO A 68 25.32 -9.67 43.30
C PRO A 68 24.16 -9.42 42.30
N TRP A 69 24.35 -8.48 41.37
CA TRP A 69 23.47 -8.31 40.21
C TRP A 69 24.30 -8.30 38.92
N PRO A 70 23.92 -9.08 37.90
CA PRO A 70 22.84 -10.08 37.93
C PRO A 70 23.16 -11.26 38.86
N ALA A 71 22.16 -12.07 39.20
CA ALA A 71 22.36 -13.24 40.07
C ALA A 71 23.36 -14.24 39.45
N PRO A 72 24.07 -15.03 40.28
CA PRO A 72 25.03 -16.01 39.76
C PRO A 72 24.36 -16.99 38.78
N GLY A 73 24.99 -17.23 37.64
CA GLY A 73 24.46 -18.11 36.59
C GLY A 73 23.62 -17.41 35.52
N VAL A 74 23.02 -16.24 35.80
CA VAL A 74 22.18 -15.50 34.82
C VAL A 74 22.92 -15.17 33.54
N ILE A 75 24.17 -14.72 33.63
CA ILE A 75 24.98 -14.39 32.43
C ILE A 75 25.26 -15.65 31.59
N TYR A 76 25.50 -16.78 32.25
CA TYR A 76 25.73 -18.04 31.57
C TYR A 76 24.45 -18.53 30.87
N GLU A 77 23.30 -18.44 31.55
CA GLU A 77 21.99 -18.77 30.98
C GLU A 77 21.68 -17.92 29.75
N LEU A 78 21.83 -16.59 29.84
CA LEU A 78 21.59 -15.68 28.71
C LEU A 78 22.57 -15.93 27.55
N ALA A 79 23.82 -16.25 27.85
CA ALA A 79 24.81 -16.60 26.82
C ALA A 79 24.47 -17.92 26.13
N GLN A 80 23.90 -18.89 26.86
CA GLN A 80 23.37 -20.13 26.27
C GLN A 80 22.16 -19.87 25.37
N LYS A 81 21.15 -19.12 25.87
CA LYS A 81 19.96 -18.72 25.09
C LYS A 81 20.33 -17.97 23.82
N ALA A 82 21.42 -17.19 23.85
CA ALA A 82 21.89 -16.51 22.66
C ALA A 82 22.26 -17.48 21.51
N SER A 83 22.60 -18.75 21.79
CA SER A 83 22.97 -19.75 20.78
C SER A 83 23.99 -19.23 19.76
N GLY A 84 24.99 -18.49 20.24
CA GLY A 84 26.03 -17.84 19.41
C GLY A 84 25.58 -16.57 18.68
N GLN A 85 24.32 -16.17 18.79
CA GLN A 85 23.74 -15.01 18.12
C GLN A 85 23.91 -13.75 18.97
N PHE A 86 24.92 -12.94 18.66
CA PHE A 86 25.19 -11.69 19.37
C PHE A 86 24.00 -10.70 19.37
N ILE A 87 23.10 -10.83 18.39
CA ILE A 87 21.86 -10.08 18.33
C ILE A 87 20.98 -10.32 19.56
N TYR A 88 20.88 -11.56 20.05
CA TYR A 88 20.10 -11.86 21.26
C TYR A 88 20.65 -11.05 22.44
N ALA A 89 21.95 -11.19 22.72
CA ALA A 89 22.60 -10.51 23.84
C ALA A 89 22.48 -8.98 23.74
N LYS A 90 22.68 -8.41 22.55
CA LYS A 90 22.53 -6.97 22.32
C LYS A 90 21.08 -6.50 22.54
N THR A 91 20.10 -7.31 22.13
CA THR A 91 18.68 -6.99 22.30
C THR A 91 18.28 -7.05 23.78
N VAL A 92 18.76 -8.06 24.52
CA VAL A 92 18.61 -8.18 25.98
C VAL A 92 19.17 -6.95 26.69
N VAL A 93 20.42 -6.58 26.43
CA VAL A 93 21.06 -5.41 27.04
C VAL A 93 20.25 -4.15 26.78
N LYS A 94 19.81 -3.92 25.53
CA LYS A 94 19.00 -2.74 25.20
C LYS A 94 17.61 -2.74 25.83
N PHE A 95 17.02 -3.91 26.06
CA PHE A 95 15.72 -4.01 26.72
C PHE A 95 15.83 -3.71 28.21
N VAL A 96 16.89 -4.24 28.84
CA VAL A 96 17.21 -4.00 30.26
C VAL A 96 17.66 -2.56 30.50
N ASP A 97 18.46 -1.99 29.60
CA ASP A 97 18.95 -0.60 29.66
C ASP A 97 17.94 0.39 29.07
N ASN A 98 16.74 0.42 29.66
CA ASN A 98 15.70 1.35 29.29
C ASN A 98 15.44 2.34 30.42
N GLU A 99 15.72 3.62 30.17
CA GLU A 99 15.66 4.71 31.16
C GLU A 99 14.28 4.88 31.82
N TYR A 100 13.22 4.39 31.20
CA TYR A 100 11.85 4.50 31.71
C TYR A 100 11.42 3.31 32.59
N PHE A 101 12.24 2.27 32.70
CA PHE A 101 11.89 1.04 33.43
C PHE A 101 12.99 0.63 34.41
N ASN A 102 12.63 -0.20 35.39
CA ASN A 102 13.58 -0.77 36.33
C ASN A 102 14.37 -1.92 35.64
N PRO A 103 15.72 -1.82 35.51
CA PRO A 103 16.53 -2.85 34.86
C PRO A 103 16.42 -4.23 35.53
N CYS A 104 16.21 -4.28 36.86
CA CYS A 104 16.02 -5.54 37.57
C CYS A 104 14.73 -6.22 37.13
N GLU A 105 13.62 -5.48 37.02
CA GLU A 105 12.33 -6.02 36.59
C GLU A 105 12.37 -6.45 35.11
N GLN A 106 13.03 -5.68 34.25
CA GLN A 106 13.20 -6.01 32.84
C GLN A 106 14.01 -7.30 32.66
N LEU A 107 15.08 -7.47 33.44
CA LEU A 107 15.89 -8.69 33.43
C LEU A 107 15.07 -9.90 33.88
N GLU A 108 14.31 -9.78 34.98
CA GLU A 108 13.41 -10.84 35.45
C GLU A 108 12.36 -11.22 34.41
N CYS A 109 11.82 -10.25 33.66
CA CYS A 109 10.87 -10.50 32.58
C CYS A 109 11.46 -11.36 31.46
N ILE A 110 12.75 -11.22 31.16
CA ILE A 110 13.45 -12.04 30.15
C ILE A 110 13.71 -13.45 30.70
N LEU A 111 14.14 -13.57 31.95
CA LEU A 111 14.49 -14.85 32.59
C LEU A 111 13.26 -15.71 32.84
N HIS A 112 12.11 -15.10 33.10
CA HIS A 112 10.85 -15.78 33.39
C HIS A 112 9.77 -15.39 32.36
N PRO A 113 9.83 -15.93 31.12
CA PRO A 113 8.82 -15.69 30.11
C PRO A 113 7.43 -16.07 30.63
N LYS A 114 6.45 -15.21 30.39
CA LYS A 114 5.04 -15.52 30.66
C LYS A 114 4.36 -16.30 29.52
N ILE A 115 5.13 -16.64 28.48
CA ILE A 115 4.66 -17.24 27.23
C ILE A 115 5.44 -18.54 27.07
N ASP A 116 4.73 -19.66 27.11
CA ASP A 116 5.27 -20.96 26.74
C ASP A 116 5.08 -21.13 25.23
N LEU A 117 6.14 -20.85 24.46
CA LEU A 117 6.19 -21.27 23.05
C LEU A 117 6.39 -22.78 23.01
N ASP A 118 5.92 -23.42 21.95
CA ASP A 118 6.08 -24.86 21.76
C ASP A 118 7.58 -25.24 21.83
N PRO A 119 8.02 -26.01 22.84
CA PRO A 119 9.41 -26.40 22.99
C PRO A 119 9.86 -27.39 21.90
N GLU A 120 8.93 -28.00 21.15
CA GLU A 120 9.23 -28.82 19.97
C GLU A 120 9.42 -28.00 18.68
N SER A 121 9.34 -26.67 18.77
CA SER A 121 9.70 -25.75 17.70
C SER A 121 11.17 -25.95 17.31
N ASN A 122 11.41 -26.58 16.17
CA ASN A 122 12.74 -26.75 15.56
C ASN A 122 13.32 -25.44 14.98
N SER A 123 12.84 -24.26 15.42
CA SER A 123 13.34 -22.97 14.95
C SER A 123 14.78 -22.77 15.45
N PRO A 124 15.76 -22.51 14.57
CA PRO A 124 17.11 -22.14 14.99
C PRO A 124 17.16 -20.76 15.69
N PHE A 125 16.03 -20.06 15.75
CA PHE A 125 15.87 -18.76 16.37
C PHE A 125 14.95 -18.79 17.61
N HIS A 126 14.64 -19.98 18.16
CA HIS A 126 13.65 -20.15 19.24
C HIS A 126 13.79 -19.11 20.39
N ASP A 127 14.96 -19.00 21.00
CA ASP A 127 15.20 -18.06 22.10
C ASP A 127 15.07 -16.59 21.67
N LEU A 128 15.49 -16.26 20.44
CA LEU A 128 15.35 -14.92 19.89
C LEU A 128 13.88 -14.58 19.59
N ASP A 129 13.12 -15.56 19.09
CA ASP A 129 11.68 -15.43 18.84
C ASP A 129 10.94 -15.23 20.17
N MET A 130 11.29 -16.00 21.20
CA MET A 130 10.78 -15.82 22.57
C MET A 130 11.07 -14.41 23.11
N LEU A 131 12.29 -13.90 22.91
CA LEU A 131 12.64 -12.55 23.31
C LEU A 131 11.80 -11.49 22.58
N TYR A 132 11.56 -11.65 21.27
CA TYR A 132 10.68 -10.75 20.52
C TYR A 132 9.24 -10.80 21.03
N HIS A 133 8.71 -11.98 21.33
CA HIS A 133 7.39 -12.13 21.95
C HIS A 133 7.30 -11.42 23.30
N GLN A 134 8.31 -11.57 24.16
CA GLN A 134 8.36 -10.89 25.46
C GLN A 134 8.34 -9.36 25.27
N ILE A 135 9.17 -8.82 24.37
CA ILE A 135 9.24 -7.38 24.10
C ILE A 135 7.88 -6.86 23.60
N LEU A 136 7.27 -7.54 22.62
CA LEU A 136 5.99 -7.10 22.05
C LEU A 136 4.82 -7.22 23.04
N SER A 137 4.84 -8.27 23.87
CA SER A 137 3.78 -8.55 24.85
C SER A 137 3.93 -7.74 26.15
N SER A 138 5.09 -7.11 26.37
CA SER A 138 5.31 -6.20 27.50
C SER A 138 4.38 -4.98 27.45
N ASN A 139 3.91 -4.61 26.25
CA ASN A 139 2.97 -3.51 26.07
C ASN A 139 1.51 -3.97 26.31
N PRO A 140 0.77 -3.35 27.24
CA PRO A 140 -0.62 -3.73 27.52
C PRO A 140 -1.59 -3.49 26.34
N ARG A 141 -1.18 -2.73 25.32
CA ARG A 141 -1.96 -2.44 24.10
C ARG A 141 -1.51 -3.31 22.91
N HIS A 142 -1.24 -4.59 23.15
CA HIS A 142 -0.68 -5.52 22.15
C HIS A 142 -1.43 -5.57 20.80
N SER A 143 -2.75 -5.35 20.79
CA SER A 143 -3.54 -5.26 19.54
C SER A 143 -3.15 -4.05 18.69
N LYS A 144 -2.95 -2.89 19.30
CA LYS A 144 -2.47 -1.68 18.62
C LYS A 144 -1.01 -1.83 18.18
N VAL A 145 -0.18 -2.52 18.96
CA VAL A 145 1.21 -2.82 18.59
C VAL A 145 1.24 -3.58 17.26
N ARG A 146 0.42 -4.62 17.13
CA ARG A 146 0.33 -5.40 15.89
C ARG A 146 -0.05 -4.54 14.69
N ASP A 147 -1.05 -3.66 14.82
CA ASP A 147 -1.45 -2.75 13.74
C ASP A 147 -0.33 -1.77 13.34
N VAL A 148 0.40 -1.23 14.32
CA VAL A 148 1.55 -0.35 14.08
C VAL A 148 2.70 -1.11 13.41
N MET A 149 3.01 -2.33 13.86
CA MET A 149 4.02 -3.18 13.24
C MET A 149 3.67 -3.53 11.79
N ARG A 150 2.39 -3.83 11.54
CA ARG A 150 1.89 -4.08 10.19
C ARG A 150 2.04 -2.83 9.32
N ALA A 151 1.69 -1.64 9.82
CA ALA A 151 1.90 -0.38 9.10
C ALA A 151 3.40 -0.11 8.80
N LEU A 152 4.28 -0.34 9.77
CA LEU A 152 5.73 -0.18 9.62
C LEU A 152 6.31 -1.09 8.53
N LEU A 153 5.89 -2.35 8.49
CA LEU A 153 6.34 -3.31 7.47
C LEU A 153 5.69 -3.06 6.11
N SER A 154 4.46 -2.54 6.10
CA SER A 154 3.75 -2.18 4.88
C SER A 154 4.41 -1.01 4.14
N ALA A 155 5.08 -0.10 4.86
CA ALA A 155 5.71 1.09 4.28
C ALA A 155 6.76 0.79 3.20
N ALA A 156 7.41 -0.39 3.26
CA ALA A 156 8.31 -0.84 2.19
C ALA A 156 7.58 -1.10 0.85
N LEU A 157 6.32 -1.54 0.90
CA LEU A 157 5.46 -1.72 -0.28
C LEU A 157 4.83 -0.41 -0.76
N LEU A 158 4.93 0.66 0.01
CA LEU A 158 4.34 1.96 -0.34
C LEU A 158 5.25 2.80 -1.26
N ASP A 159 6.49 2.37 -1.51
CA ASP A 159 7.52 3.19 -2.20
C ASP A 159 7.69 4.57 -1.53
N MET A 160 7.56 4.58 -0.21
CA MET A 160 7.56 5.79 0.59
C MET A 160 8.73 5.77 1.57
N SER A 161 9.90 6.17 1.09
CA SER A 161 11.08 6.36 1.93
C SER A 161 10.87 7.39 3.07
N SER A 162 9.87 8.27 2.97
CA SER A 162 9.49 9.24 4.01
C SER A 162 8.31 8.84 4.90
N SER A 163 7.65 7.68 4.70
CA SER A 163 6.37 7.35 5.37
C SER A 163 6.45 6.52 6.65
N ARG A 164 7.64 6.19 7.15
CA ARG A 164 7.78 5.43 8.40
C ARG A 164 7.88 6.30 9.64
N THR A 165 7.31 7.51 9.60
CA THR A 165 7.26 8.38 10.77
C THR A 165 6.07 8.00 11.66
N PRO A 166 6.13 8.25 12.97
CA PRO A 166 4.98 8.12 13.85
C PRO A 166 3.73 8.83 13.31
N ARG A 167 3.88 10.06 12.81
CA ARG A 167 2.77 10.84 12.23
C ARG A 167 2.09 10.17 11.05
N THR A 168 2.88 9.67 10.10
CA THR A 168 2.32 9.01 8.93
C THR A 168 1.55 7.75 9.31
N ILE A 169 2.02 7.01 10.32
CA ILE A 169 1.33 5.81 10.81
C ILE A 169 0.06 6.19 11.56
N GLU A 170 0.07 7.27 12.35
CA GLU A 170 -1.12 7.80 13.01
C GLU A 170 -2.20 8.16 12.00
N ASP A 171 -1.84 8.88 10.94
CA ASP A 171 -2.76 9.24 9.85
C ASP A 171 -3.31 8.00 9.13
N LEU A 172 -2.47 7.00 8.85
CA LEU A 172 -2.88 5.76 8.18
C LEU A 172 -3.83 4.92 9.03
N LEU A 173 -3.57 4.86 10.33
CA LEU A 173 -4.35 4.06 11.28
C LEU A 173 -5.53 4.82 11.87
N LEU A 174 -5.67 6.12 11.58
CA LEU A 174 -6.62 7.05 12.18
C LEU A 174 -6.48 7.08 13.72
N LEU A 175 -5.25 7.14 14.21
CA LEU A 175 -4.90 7.27 15.63
C LEU A 175 -4.73 8.75 16.03
N GLN A 176 -4.72 9.01 17.33
CA GLN A 176 -4.44 10.36 17.83
C GLN A 176 -2.94 10.68 17.74
N GLU A 177 -2.63 11.96 17.66
CA GLU A 177 -1.26 12.44 17.75
C GLU A 177 -0.55 11.91 19.00
N GLY A 178 0.62 11.30 18.81
CA GLY A 178 1.44 10.74 19.88
C GLY A 178 1.05 9.32 20.31
N ASP A 179 -0.05 8.76 19.78
CA ASP A 179 -0.43 7.38 20.05
C ASP A 179 0.65 6.41 19.60
N VAL A 180 1.27 6.60 18.43
CA VAL A 180 2.27 5.64 17.90
C VAL A 180 3.52 5.62 18.78
N LEU A 181 4.02 6.79 19.18
CA LEU A 181 5.14 6.86 20.13
C LEU A 181 4.80 6.19 21.47
N SER A 182 3.57 6.39 21.95
CA SER A 182 3.09 5.76 23.19
C SER A 182 2.95 4.24 23.06
N ILE A 183 2.51 3.75 21.89
CA ILE A 183 2.36 2.32 21.59
C ILE A 183 3.72 1.64 21.42
N LEU A 184 4.70 2.32 20.83
CA LEU A 184 6.04 1.79 20.62
C LEU A 184 6.98 1.99 21.82
N CYS A 185 6.51 2.65 22.88
CA CYS A 185 7.24 2.78 24.13
C CYS A 185 7.65 1.39 24.65
N GLY A 186 8.92 1.25 25.04
CA GLY A 186 9.51 -0.02 25.46
C GLY A 186 10.14 -0.86 24.34
N MET A 187 10.01 -0.47 23.06
CA MET A 187 10.51 -1.26 21.92
C MET A 187 11.84 -0.76 21.35
N HIS A 188 12.59 0.09 22.07
CA HIS A 188 13.88 0.64 21.64
C HIS A 188 14.99 -0.42 21.48
N SER A 189 14.76 -1.63 22.02
CA SER A 189 15.63 -2.79 21.82
C SER A 189 15.56 -3.36 20.41
N ILE A 190 14.42 -3.21 19.72
CA ILE A 190 14.14 -3.76 18.39
C ILE A 190 13.89 -2.67 17.32
N LEU A 191 13.52 -1.46 17.74
CA LEU A 191 13.26 -0.31 16.90
C LEU A 191 14.17 0.87 17.25
N ARG A 192 14.56 1.65 16.25
CA ARG A 192 15.06 3.01 16.45
C ARG A 192 13.87 3.95 16.34
N ILE A 193 13.53 4.59 17.46
CA ILE A 193 12.39 5.50 17.59
C ILE A 193 12.95 6.86 17.98
N GLY A 194 12.69 7.87 17.15
CA GLY A 194 13.03 9.27 17.43
C GLY A 194 11.77 10.08 17.80
N GLY A 195 11.74 11.32 17.37
CA GLY A 195 10.57 12.20 17.46
C GLY A 195 9.44 11.86 16.48
N PRO A 196 8.35 12.64 16.51
CA PRO A 196 7.14 12.37 15.72
C PRO A 196 7.34 12.37 14.20
N TYR A 197 8.38 13.06 13.71
CA TYR A 197 8.72 13.14 12.29
C TYR A 197 9.97 12.34 11.93
N ASP A 198 10.58 11.65 12.90
CA ASP A 198 11.75 10.83 12.65
C ASP A 198 11.34 9.46 12.13
N GLU A 199 12.15 8.92 11.21
CA GLU A 199 11.89 7.61 10.64
C GLU A 199 12.09 6.49 11.69
N ILE A 200 11.06 5.66 11.85
CA ILE A 200 11.14 4.45 12.67
C ILE A 200 11.88 3.37 11.87
N LEU A 201 13.00 2.89 12.40
CA LEU A 201 13.77 1.80 11.79
C LEU A 201 13.69 0.52 12.59
N ILE A 202 13.45 -0.59 11.91
CA ILE A 202 13.70 -1.92 12.45
C ILE A 202 15.22 -2.10 12.53
N LEU A 203 15.73 -2.37 13.74
CA LEU A 203 17.17 -2.43 13.99
C LEU A 203 17.84 -3.65 13.33
N HIS A 204 17.09 -4.74 13.19
CA HIS A 204 17.63 -6.03 12.75
C HIS A 204 16.67 -6.77 11.83
N ALA A 205 17.20 -7.29 10.72
CA ALA A 205 16.42 -8.01 9.70
C ALA A 205 15.65 -9.21 10.29
N SER A 206 16.25 -9.92 11.26
CA SER A 206 15.63 -11.08 11.92
C SER A 206 14.31 -10.77 12.61
N PHE A 207 14.09 -9.51 13.06
CA PHE A 207 12.81 -9.07 13.60
C PHE A 207 11.75 -8.89 12.51
N GLY A 208 12.13 -8.34 11.36
CA GLY A 208 11.25 -8.29 10.19
C GLY A 208 10.88 -9.67 9.67
N ASP A 209 11.83 -10.61 9.66
CA ASP A 209 11.61 -12.01 9.29
C ASP A 209 10.68 -12.71 10.29
N PHE A 210 10.86 -12.46 11.60
CA PHE A 210 9.98 -12.96 12.65
C PHE A 210 8.53 -12.53 12.42
N LEU A 211 8.27 -11.24 12.20
CA LEU A 211 6.90 -10.71 12.01
C LEU A 211 6.20 -11.27 10.75
N ARG A 212 6.98 -11.70 9.75
CA ARG A 212 6.50 -12.28 8.48
C ARG A 212 6.37 -13.81 8.50
N ASP A 213 6.68 -14.45 9.63
CA ASP A 213 6.56 -15.90 9.79
C ASP A 213 5.51 -16.20 10.85
N LEU A 214 4.39 -16.81 10.43
CA LEU A 214 3.27 -17.16 11.31
C LEU A 214 3.70 -18.13 12.41
N SER A 215 4.58 -19.09 12.10
CA SER A 215 5.04 -20.11 13.06
C SER A 215 5.90 -19.49 14.15
N ARG A 216 6.64 -18.43 13.83
CA ARG A 216 7.53 -17.74 14.76
C ARG A 216 6.79 -16.68 15.57
N SER A 217 5.96 -15.85 14.92
CA SER A 217 5.36 -14.66 15.54
C SER A 217 3.93 -14.83 16.06
N GLY A 218 3.24 -15.93 15.72
CA GLY A 218 1.90 -16.24 16.22
C GLY A 218 0.94 -15.05 16.12
N TYR A 219 0.50 -14.52 17.26
CA TYR A 219 -0.40 -13.35 17.32
C TYR A 219 0.14 -12.12 16.60
N PHE A 220 1.47 -11.89 16.65
CA PHE A 220 2.12 -10.73 16.05
C PHE A 220 2.38 -10.89 14.55
N PHE A 221 1.99 -12.01 13.95
CA PHE A 221 2.08 -12.21 12.52
C PHE A 221 1.36 -11.09 11.76
N VAL A 222 2.12 -10.40 10.90
CA VAL A 222 1.61 -9.26 10.15
C VAL A 222 0.91 -9.65 8.85
N GLY A 223 1.04 -10.90 8.41
CA GLY A 223 0.45 -11.38 7.17
C GLY A 223 1.47 -11.58 6.05
N ASN A 224 1.06 -12.32 5.02
CA ASN A 224 1.79 -12.39 3.76
C ASN A 224 1.52 -11.14 2.89
N ASP A 225 2.03 -11.12 1.66
CA ASP A 225 1.84 -9.97 0.76
C ASP A 225 0.36 -9.65 0.50
N GLU A 226 -0.50 -10.66 0.31
CA GLU A 226 -1.94 -10.46 0.10
C GLU A 226 -2.64 -9.87 1.32
N ASP A 227 -2.26 -10.33 2.52
CA ASP A 227 -2.77 -9.79 3.79
C ASP A 227 -2.34 -8.34 3.99
N ILE A 228 -1.11 -8.00 3.62
CA ILE A 228 -0.60 -6.63 3.70
C ILE A 228 -1.34 -5.73 2.70
N HIS A 229 -1.55 -6.21 1.46
CA HIS A 229 -2.38 -5.50 0.49
C HIS A 229 -3.82 -5.34 0.99
N GLY A 230 -4.41 -6.36 1.63
CA GLY A 230 -5.73 -6.26 2.25
C GLY A 230 -5.80 -5.23 3.36
N PHE A 231 -4.81 -5.21 4.25
CA PHE A 231 -4.69 -4.21 5.29
C PHE A 231 -4.57 -2.79 4.73
N LEU A 232 -3.70 -2.57 3.74
CA LEU A 232 -3.55 -1.27 3.09
C LEU A 232 -4.81 -0.84 2.34
N ALA A 233 -5.47 -1.75 1.62
CA ALA A 233 -6.74 -1.49 0.97
C ALA A 233 -7.79 -1.01 1.99
N TYR A 234 -7.96 -1.76 3.08
CA TYR A 234 -8.86 -1.40 4.16
C TYR A 234 -8.52 -0.02 4.75
N ARG A 235 -7.26 0.22 5.14
CA ARG A 235 -6.84 1.50 5.75
C ARG A 235 -7.01 2.67 4.78
N TYR A 236 -6.64 2.53 3.51
CA TYR A 236 -6.81 3.57 2.51
C TYR A 236 -8.26 3.90 2.24
N LEU A 237 -9.14 2.90 2.11
CA LEU A 237 -10.58 3.13 1.96
C LEU A 237 -11.14 3.88 3.18
N ARG A 238 -10.71 3.53 4.39
CA ARG A 238 -11.11 4.22 5.63
C ARG A 238 -10.60 5.66 5.69
N VAL A 239 -9.34 5.91 5.32
CA VAL A 239 -8.77 7.26 5.25
C VAL A 239 -9.56 8.11 4.25
N ILE A 240 -9.84 7.58 3.07
CA ILE A 240 -10.60 8.27 2.03
C ILE A 240 -12.01 8.67 2.52
N ASP A 241 -12.71 7.77 3.21
CA ASP A 241 -14.06 8.07 3.71
C ASP A 241 -14.06 9.01 4.93
N HIS A 242 -13.01 8.99 5.74
CA HIS A 242 -12.90 9.83 6.94
C HIS A 242 -12.37 11.24 6.66
N TRP A 243 -11.55 11.40 5.63
CA TRP A 243 -10.81 12.65 5.34
C TRP A 243 -11.67 13.93 5.30
N PRO A 244 -12.88 13.93 4.67
CA PRO A 244 -13.67 15.16 4.59
C PRO A 244 -14.21 15.68 5.94
N GLN A 245 -14.16 14.86 7.00
CA GLN A 245 -14.57 15.25 8.35
C GLN A 245 -13.47 16.01 9.11
N VAL A 246 -12.20 15.80 8.74
CA VAL A 246 -11.02 16.31 9.47
C VAL A 246 -10.65 17.74 9.05
N PHE A 247 -10.89 18.11 7.79
CA PHE A 247 -10.49 19.43 7.25
C PHE A 247 -11.58 20.49 7.18
N GLY A 248 -12.77 20.21 7.73
CA GLY A 248 -13.91 21.14 7.72
C GLY A 248 -14.47 21.35 6.31
N GLY A 249 -15.79 21.34 6.17
CA GLY A 249 -16.50 21.45 4.89
C GLY A 249 -16.32 22.75 4.09
N ASN A 250 -15.21 23.49 4.28
CA ASN A 250 -14.92 24.78 3.63
C ASN A 250 -13.56 24.82 2.86
N ARG A 251 -12.74 23.77 2.86
CA ARG A 251 -11.61 23.66 1.92
C ARG A 251 -11.78 22.42 1.05
N GLU A 252 -12.51 22.60 -0.05
CA GLU A 252 -12.84 21.56 -1.04
C GLU A 252 -11.65 21.19 -1.95
N VAL A 253 -10.52 21.91 -1.85
CA VAL A 253 -9.34 21.72 -2.71
C VAL A 253 -8.11 21.45 -1.86
N LEU A 254 -7.41 20.36 -2.18
CA LEU A 254 -6.18 19.96 -1.51
C LEU A 254 -5.14 21.10 -1.54
N THR A 255 -4.51 21.46 -0.42
CA THR A 255 -3.36 22.40 -0.42
C THR A 255 -2.04 21.65 -0.61
N GLN A 256 -0.93 22.37 -0.80
CA GLN A 256 0.42 21.82 -1.00
C GLN A 256 1.04 21.25 0.29
N GLU A 257 0.41 21.47 1.44
CA GLU A 257 0.91 21.15 2.79
C GLU A 257 0.12 20.02 3.48
N GLN A 258 -0.59 19.17 2.72
CA GLN A 258 -1.42 18.10 3.28
C GLN A 258 -0.70 16.74 3.37
N PRO A 259 -1.00 15.92 4.41
CA PRO A 259 -0.35 14.65 4.68
C PRO A 259 -0.27 13.72 3.47
N ASP A 260 0.94 13.23 3.20
CA ASP A 260 1.25 12.26 2.14
C ASP A 260 0.19 11.13 2.09
N VAL A 261 -0.28 10.65 3.25
CA VAL A 261 -1.16 9.49 3.40
C VAL A 261 -2.46 9.57 2.58
N PHE A 262 -3.20 10.68 2.59
CA PHE A 262 -4.46 10.75 1.83
C PHE A 262 -4.21 10.66 0.33
N TYR A 263 -3.18 11.36 -0.16
CA TYR A 263 -2.81 11.32 -1.57
C TYR A 263 -2.40 9.91 -2.00
N HIS A 264 -1.64 9.19 -1.18
CA HIS A 264 -1.30 7.79 -1.42
C HIS A 264 -2.53 6.88 -1.39
N ALA A 265 -3.42 7.07 -0.41
CA ALA A 265 -4.66 6.34 -0.31
C ALA A 265 -5.50 6.52 -1.58
N TRP A 266 -5.72 7.76 -2.01
CA TRP A 266 -6.47 8.09 -3.22
C TRP A 266 -5.86 7.47 -4.48
N ARG A 267 -4.52 7.41 -4.56
CA ARG A 267 -3.79 6.87 -5.73
C ARG A 267 -3.68 5.36 -5.79
N LYS A 268 -3.86 4.65 -4.68
CA LYS A 268 -3.47 3.23 -4.58
C LYS A 268 -4.53 2.32 -3.96
N TRP A 269 -5.66 2.83 -3.48
CA TRP A 269 -6.69 1.99 -2.86
C TRP A 269 -7.12 0.82 -3.75
N GLY A 270 -7.35 1.07 -5.05
CA GLY A 270 -7.79 0.05 -6.00
C GLY A 270 -6.69 -0.94 -6.37
N TYR A 271 -5.45 -0.47 -6.48
CA TYR A 271 -4.27 -1.33 -6.62
C TYR A 271 -4.16 -2.32 -5.44
N HIS A 272 -4.25 -1.84 -4.19
CA HIS A 272 -4.20 -2.71 -3.03
C HIS A 272 -5.42 -3.66 -2.99
N CYS A 273 -6.62 -3.20 -3.35
CA CYS A 273 -7.78 -4.10 -3.51
C CYS A 273 -7.48 -5.24 -4.49
N SER A 274 -6.90 -4.93 -5.66
CA SER A 274 -6.58 -5.92 -6.70
C SER A 274 -5.56 -6.99 -6.30
N LYS A 275 -4.69 -6.67 -5.33
CA LYS A 275 -3.63 -7.54 -4.84
C LYS A 275 -3.97 -8.21 -3.51
N SER A 276 -5.11 -7.87 -2.92
CA SER A 276 -5.56 -8.43 -1.65
C SER A 276 -6.34 -9.73 -1.81
N ASN A 277 -6.54 -10.41 -0.69
CA ASN A 277 -7.49 -11.51 -0.54
C ASN A 277 -8.97 -11.06 -0.51
N LEU A 278 -9.25 -9.75 -0.61
CA LEU A 278 -10.60 -9.18 -0.56
C LEU A 278 -11.44 -9.71 0.62
N ASN A 279 -10.84 -9.74 1.80
CA ASN A 279 -11.52 -10.11 3.04
C ASN A 279 -12.70 -9.18 3.36
N ASP A 280 -13.52 -9.58 4.33
CA ASP A 280 -14.78 -8.89 4.66
C ASP A 280 -14.56 -7.42 5.03
N ASP A 281 -13.50 -7.09 5.76
CA ASP A 281 -13.15 -5.72 6.13
C ASP A 281 -12.91 -4.84 4.89
N VAL A 282 -12.17 -5.36 3.90
CA VAL A 282 -11.91 -4.65 2.64
C VAL A 282 -13.21 -4.45 1.85
N LEU A 283 -14.04 -5.49 1.75
CA LEU A 283 -15.30 -5.41 1.00
C LEU A 283 -16.29 -4.45 1.66
N ASP A 284 -16.39 -4.45 2.99
CA ASP A 284 -17.26 -3.53 3.73
C ASP A 284 -16.79 -2.09 3.58
N ALA A 285 -15.49 -1.84 3.69
CA ALA A 285 -14.91 -0.51 3.45
C ALA A 285 -15.09 -0.06 1.99
N LEU A 286 -14.95 -0.96 1.02
CA LEU A 286 -15.15 -0.66 -0.40
C LEU A 286 -16.60 -0.28 -0.66
N ARG A 287 -17.58 -1.05 -0.15
CA ARG A 287 -19.01 -0.72 -0.23
C ARG A 287 -19.31 0.66 0.36
N ALA A 288 -18.70 1.00 1.49
CA ALA A 288 -18.88 2.31 2.12
C ALA A 288 -18.39 3.45 1.21
N VAL A 289 -17.21 3.29 0.58
CA VAL A 289 -16.60 4.30 -0.29
C VAL A 289 -17.35 4.49 -1.61
N VAL A 290 -17.87 3.42 -2.24
CA VAL A 290 -18.55 3.55 -3.55
C VAL A 290 -20.06 3.83 -3.45
N ARG A 291 -20.59 4.01 -2.25
CA ARG A 291 -22.00 4.37 -2.04
C ARG A 291 -22.28 5.82 -2.47
N GLN A 292 -23.39 6.06 -3.16
CA GLN A 292 -23.74 7.35 -3.79
C GLN A 292 -23.55 8.62 -2.94
N ASN A 293 -23.80 8.52 -1.62
CA ASN A 293 -23.75 9.64 -0.69
C ASN A 293 -22.56 9.58 0.29
N SER A 294 -21.58 8.72 0.00
CA SER A 294 -20.33 8.63 0.77
C SER A 294 -19.50 9.90 0.65
N ASN A 295 -18.55 10.09 1.57
CA ASN A 295 -17.68 11.25 1.57
C ASN A 295 -16.70 11.23 0.38
N SER A 296 -16.32 10.04 -0.08
CA SER A 296 -15.55 9.83 -1.30
C SER A 296 -16.30 10.23 -2.56
N MET A 297 -17.57 9.83 -2.71
CA MET A 297 -18.38 10.21 -3.88
C MET A 297 -18.64 11.72 -3.92
N LYS A 298 -18.86 12.34 -2.76
CA LYS A 298 -18.95 13.80 -2.65
C LYS A 298 -17.63 14.48 -3.05
N SER A 299 -16.50 14.00 -2.54
CA SER A 299 -15.17 14.51 -2.90
C SER A 299 -14.90 14.39 -4.41
N LEU A 300 -15.25 13.25 -5.01
CA LEU A 300 -15.15 13.07 -6.46
C LEU A 300 -16.03 14.06 -7.22
N GLY A 301 -17.27 14.27 -6.77
CA GLY A 301 -18.17 15.28 -7.33
C GLY A 301 -17.61 16.71 -7.23
N SER A 302 -16.98 17.06 -6.11
CA SER A 302 -16.30 18.36 -5.93
C SER A 302 -15.11 18.50 -6.87
N TYR A 303 -14.27 17.47 -7.04
CA TYR A 303 -13.16 17.50 -8.00
C TYR A 303 -13.65 17.67 -9.44
N ILE A 304 -14.68 16.93 -9.84
CA ILE A 304 -15.28 17.09 -11.17
C ILE A 304 -15.88 18.49 -11.33
N THR A 305 -16.59 19.01 -10.32
CA THR A 305 -17.15 20.37 -10.34
C THR A 305 -16.05 21.41 -10.52
N ALA A 306 -14.94 21.28 -9.78
CA ALA A 306 -13.79 22.16 -9.91
C ALA A 306 -13.14 22.07 -11.30
N CYS A 307 -13.07 20.89 -11.93
CA CYS A 307 -12.62 20.78 -13.33
C CYS A 307 -13.50 21.56 -14.31
N LEU A 308 -14.80 21.67 -14.02
CA LEU A 308 -15.77 22.33 -14.91
C LEU A 308 -15.88 23.84 -14.66
N CYS A 309 -15.55 24.31 -13.44
CA CYS A 309 -15.86 25.67 -12.99
C CYS A 309 -14.63 26.51 -12.58
N ASP A 310 -13.48 25.89 -12.26
CA ASP A 310 -12.30 26.57 -11.66
C ASP A 310 -11.18 26.87 -12.69
N GLU A 311 -10.31 27.82 -12.36
CA GLU A 311 -9.21 28.31 -13.21
C GLU A 311 -7.97 27.39 -13.24
N ASN A 312 -7.84 26.43 -12.30
CA ASN A 312 -6.75 25.43 -12.29
C ASN A 312 -7.26 23.96 -12.34
N PRO A 313 -7.86 23.53 -13.46
CA PRO A 313 -8.56 22.26 -13.58
C PRO A 313 -7.62 21.04 -13.63
N TRP A 314 -6.32 21.22 -13.89
CA TRP A 314 -5.42 20.09 -14.13
C TRP A 314 -5.24 19.19 -12.89
N ARG A 315 -5.02 19.78 -11.71
CA ARG A 315 -4.87 18.98 -10.48
C ARG A 315 -6.14 18.19 -10.18
N MET A 316 -7.30 18.80 -10.39
CA MET A 316 -8.61 18.19 -10.16
C MET A 316 -8.91 17.09 -11.19
N ALA A 317 -8.49 17.30 -12.45
CA ALA A 317 -8.62 16.30 -13.50
C ALA A 317 -7.75 15.09 -13.18
N ARG A 318 -6.53 15.31 -12.67
CA ARG A 318 -5.66 14.23 -12.20
C ARG A 318 -6.26 13.45 -11.03
N MET A 319 -6.87 14.13 -10.06
CA MET A 319 -7.56 13.46 -8.93
C MET A 319 -8.76 12.64 -9.41
N THR A 320 -9.55 13.19 -10.34
CA THR A 320 -10.69 12.51 -10.97
C THR A 320 -10.23 11.28 -11.74
N ARG A 321 -9.26 11.44 -12.66
CA ARG A 321 -8.63 10.36 -13.41
C ARG A 321 -8.14 9.25 -12.49
N THR A 322 -7.39 9.62 -11.45
CA THR A 322 -6.83 8.68 -10.49
C THR A 322 -7.93 7.82 -9.85
N PHE A 323 -9.02 8.43 -9.40
CA PHE A 323 -10.13 7.69 -8.80
C PHE A 323 -10.73 6.70 -9.80
N LEU A 324 -11.01 7.15 -11.02
CA LEU A 324 -11.58 6.31 -12.09
C LEU A 324 -10.65 5.15 -12.44
N CYS A 325 -9.33 5.38 -12.47
CA CYS A 325 -8.36 4.30 -12.66
C CYS A 325 -8.42 3.27 -11.54
N GLN A 326 -8.43 3.71 -10.28
CA GLN A 326 -8.50 2.78 -9.14
C GLN A 326 -9.82 1.99 -9.13
N ALA A 327 -10.92 2.62 -9.52
CA ALA A 327 -12.21 1.95 -9.72
C ALA A 327 -12.12 0.90 -10.84
N GLY A 328 -11.49 1.22 -11.97
CA GLY A 328 -11.26 0.28 -13.08
C GLY A 328 -10.42 -0.93 -12.68
N VAL A 329 -9.28 -0.72 -12.01
CA VAL A 329 -8.42 -1.80 -11.50
C VAL A 329 -9.17 -2.72 -10.54
N THR A 330 -9.97 -2.14 -9.64
CA THR A 330 -10.78 -2.92 -8.69
C THR A 330 -11.87 -3.71 -9.42
N LEU A 331 -12.56 -3.09 -10.38
CA LEU A 331 -13.61 -3.73 -11.15
C LEU A 331 -13.07 -4.93 -11.96
N GLN A 332 -11.91 -4.77 -12.61
CA GLN A 332 -11.23 -5.87 -13.30
C GLN A 332 -10.95 -7.05 -12.35
N ARG A 333 -10.47 -6.78 -11.12
CA ARG A 333 -10.24 -7.84 -10.13
C ARG A 333 -11.53 -8.57 -9.76
N LEU A 334 -12.62 -7.83 -9.50
CA LEU A 334 -13.90 -8.41 -9.10
C LEU A 334 -14.52 -9.24 -10.24
N ARG A 335 -14.41 -8.78 -11.49
CA ARG A 335 -14.89 -9.51 -12.68
C ARG A 335 -14.08 -10.78 -12.96
N ALA A 336 -12.78 -10.78 -12.68
CA ALA A 336 -11.93 -11.95 -12.87
C ALA A 336 -12.28 -13.13 -11.93
N ASN A 337 -12.95 -12.87 -10.80
CA ASN A 337 -13.41 -13.90 -9.87
C ASN A 337 -14.86 -13.61 -9.45
N PRO A 338 -15.84 -13.81 -10.34
CA PRO A 338 -17.21 -13.36 -10.12
C PRO A 338 -17.83 -14.10 -8.93
N SER A 339 -18.46 -13.33 -8.04
CA SER A 339 -19.20 -13.84 -6.89
C SER A 339 -20.41 -12.94 -6.65
N ASN A 340 -21.53 -13.52 -6.21
CA ASN A 340 -22.72 -12.75 -5.82
C ASN A 340 -22.40 -11.69 -4.75
N ARG A 341 -21.36 -11.91 -3.94
CA ARG A 341 -20.87 -10.97 -2.92
C ARG A 341 -20.34 -9.66 -3.50
N TYR A 342 -20.00 -9.63 -4.79
CA TYR A 342 -19.39 -8.49 -5.47
C TYR A 342 -20.38 -7.70 -6.34
N ALA A 343 -21.58 -8.23 -6.61
CA ALA A 343 -22.51 -7.67 -7.59
C ALA A 343 -22.82 -6.18 -7.38
N ASP A 344 -23.20 -5.77 -6.15
CA ASP A 344 -23.49 -4.37 -5.83
C ASP A 344 -22.27 -3.45 -6.00
N MET A 345 -21.07 -3.90 -5.60
CA MET A 345 -19.85 -3.10 -5.78
C MET A 345 -19.44 -3.00 -7.25
N MET A 346 -19.55 -4.09 -8.01
CA MET A 346 -19.24 -4.08 -9.43
C MET A 346 -20.16 -3.12 -10.18
N GLN A 347 -21.45 -3.13 -9.84
CA GLN A 347 -22.43 -2.21 -10.40
C GLN A 347 -22.04 -0.76 -10.10
N ARG A 348 -21.85 -0.42 -8.81
CA ARG A 348 -21.48 0.95 -8.39
C ARG A 348 -20.16 1.45 -8.99
N LEU A 349 -19.14 0.59 -9.08
CA LEU A 349 -17.85 0.90 -9.70
C LEU A 349 -17.97 1.10 -11.21
N SER A 350 -18.88 0.39 -11.86
CA SER A 350 -19.22 0.62 -13.26
C SER A 350 -19.94 1.96 -13.41
N ASP A 351 -20.98 2.20 -12.60
CA ASP A 351 -21.80 3.40 -12.67
C ASP A 351 -20.96 4.66 -12.46
N CYS A 352 -20.06 4.68 -11.47
CA CYS A 352 -19.19 5.85 -11.24
C CYS A 352 -18.26 6.19 -12.42
N ARG A 353 -17.98 5.22 -13.30
CA ARG A 353 -17.19 5.41 -14.52
C ARG A 353 -18.04 5.77 -15.74
N ARG A 354 -19.36 5.49 -15.72
CA ARG A 354 -20.28 5.82 -16.81
C ARG A 354 -20.51 7.32 -16.93
N GLY A 355 -20.57 8.04 -15.81
CA GLY A 355 -20.79 9.48 -15.84
C GLY A 355 -21.28 10.07 -14.53
N PHE A 356 -21.98 11.19 -14.61
CA PHE A 356 -22.48 11.92 -13.44
C PHE A 356 -23.62 12.86 -13.81
N LEU A 357 -24.39 13.27 -12.79
CA LEU A 357 -25.46 14.23 -12.91
C LEU A 357 -24.96 15.64 -12.57
N PHE A 358 -25.10 16.57 -13.51
CA PHE A 358 -24.67 17.96 -13.36
C PHE A 358 -25.86 18.91 -13.37
N GLN A 359 -25.89 19.84 -12.41
CA GLN A 359 -26.84 20.94 -12.36
C GLN A 359 -26.16 22.22 -12.79
N ALA A 360 -26.60 22.79 -13.90
CA ALA A 360 -26.11 24.08 -14.36
C ALA A 360 -26.97 25.21 -13.79
N ASP A 361 -26.35 26.34 -13.47
CA ASP A 361 -27.09 27.53 -13.01
C ASP A 361 -27.90 28.17 -14.15
N GLN A 362 -27.45 27.98 -15.39
CA GLN A 362 -28.11 28.46 -16.61
C GLN A 362 -28.24 27.32 -17.64
N PRO A 363 -29.23 27.37 -18.55
CA PRO A 363 -29.37 26.37 -19.61
C PRO A 363 -28.12 26.29 -20.49
N VAL A 364 -27.58 25.09 -20.65
CA VAL A 364 -26.35 24.84 -21.42
C VAL A 364 -26.71 24.19 -22.76
N SER A 365 -26.06 24.61 -23.85
CA SER A 365 -26.22 23.97 -25.16
C SER A 365 -24.87 23.58 -25.78
N LYS A 366 -24.29 24.42 -26.65
CA LYS A 366 -23.10 24.05 -27.44
C LYS A 366 -21.78 24.07 -26.65
N SER A 367 -21.66 24.87 -25.61
CA SER A 367 -20.44 24.96 -24.80
C SER A 367 -20.15 23.67 -24.03
N LEU A 368 -21.20 22.92 -23.64
CA LEU A 368 -21.05 21.71 -22.82
C LEU A 368 -20.31 20.59 -23.56
N ASN A 369 -20.57 20.41 -24.86
CA ASN A 369 -19.85 19.42 -25.68
C ASN A 369 -18.35 19.69 -25.71
N ASN A 370 -17.94 20.95 -25.90
CA ASN A 370 -16.52 21.31 -25.92
C ASN A 370 -15.88 21.05 -24.56
N ILE A 371 -16.58 21.38 -23.47
CA ILE A 371 -16.09 21.18 -22.10
C ILE A 371 -15.93 19.70 -21.77
N ILE A 372 -16.92 18.87 -22.09
CA ILE A 372 -16.84 17.41 -21.91
C ILE A 372 -15.68 16.86 -22.74
N ASN A 373 -15.54 17.27 -24.00
CA ASN A 373 -14.43 16.83 -24.85
C ASN A 373 -13.06 17.19 -24.25
N CYS A 374 -12.91 18.40 -23.70
CA CYS A 374 -11.67 18.83 -23.05
C CYS A 374 -11.41 18.03 -21.77
N LEU A 375 -12.43 17.82 -20.92
CA LEU A 375 -12.32 17.02 -19.71
C LEU A 375 -11.86 15.59 -20.06
N SER A 376 -12.54 14.93 -21.00
CA SER A 376 -12.20 13.58 -21.45
C SER A 376 -10.80 13.50 -22.06
N HIS A 377 -10.39 14.51 -22.83
CA HIS A 377 -9.02 14.59 -23.33
C HIS A 377 -7.98 14.59 -22.20
N SER A 378 -8.20 15.42 -21.17
CA SER A 378 -7.28 15.49 -20.02
C SER A 378 -7.29 14.18 -19.21
N LEU A 379 -8.46 13.59 -19.00
CA LEU A 379 -8.62 12.31 -18.31
C LEU A 379 -7.97 11.15 -19.05
N ILE A 380 -7.83 11.20 -20.38
CA ILE A 380 -7.22 10.14 -21.20
C ILE A 380 -5.72 10.37 -21.43
N THR A 381 -5.31 11.60 -21.73
CA THR A 381 -3.91 11.91 -22.13
C THR A 381 -3.02 12.40 -20.99
N ASP A 382 -3.58 12.74 -19.82
CA ASP A 382 -2.89 13.33 -18.65
C ASP A 382 -2.23 14.68 -18.97
N THR A 383 -2.68 15.32 -20.05
CA THR A 383 -2.18 16.63 -20.48
C THR A 383 -2.96 17.77 -19.85
N THR A 384 -2.28 18.91 -19.69
CA THR A 384 -2.86 20.16 -19.19
C THR A 384 -3.94 20.65 -20.15
N MET A 385 -5.10 21.03 -19.58
CA MET A 385 -6.20 21.62 -20.35
C MET A 385 -5.77 23.00 -20.88
N THR A 386 -5.88 23.21 -22.19
CA THR A 386 -5.34 24.41 -22.86
C THR A 386 -6.27 25.64 -22.79
N ALA A 387 -7.58 25.46 -22.63
CA ALA A 387 -8.55 26.51 -22.27
C ALA A 387 -9.91 25.88 -21.95
N LEU A 388 -10.59 26.34 -20.89
CA LEU A 388 -11.96 25.94 -20.55
C LEU A 388 -12.86 27.18 -20.42
N PRO A 389 -14.05 27.19 -21.04
CA PRO A 389 -15.14 28.06 -20.61
C PRO A 389 -15.58 27.68 -19.19
N GLN A 390 -15.73 28.66 -18.31
CA GLN A 390 -16.22 28.46 -16.93
C GLN A 390 -17.72 28.13 -16.96
N LEU A 391 -18.09 26.88 -16.66
CA LEU A 391 -19.47 26.56 -16.31
C LEU A 391 -19.77 27.06 -14.90
N SER A 392 -21.03 27.40 -14.66
CA SER A 392 -21.55 27.68 -13.32
C SER A 392 -22.54 26.58 -12.97
N GLY A 393 -22.28 25.85 -11.89
CA GLY A 393 -23.09 24.70 -11.49
C GLY A 393 -22.36 23.77 -10.54
N LYS A 394 -22.94 22.57 -10.35
CA LYS A 394 -22.37 21.53 -9.48
C LYS A 394 -22.75 20.13 -9.91
N VAL A 395 -21.88 19.17 -9.60
CA VAL A 395 -22.23 17.75 -9.66
C VAL A 395 -23.17 17.43 -8.49
N ILE A 396 -24.35 16.90 -8.80
CA ILE A 396 -25.32 16.45 -7.78
C ILE A 396 -25.00 15.02 -7.35
N SER A 397 -24.63 14.17 -8.30
CA SER A 397 -24.53 12.73 -8.06
C SER A 397 -23.56 12.08 -9.05
N ILE A 398 -22.85 11.04 -8.62
CA ILE A 398 -21.92 10.27 -9.46
C ILE A 398 -22.65 9.05 -10.03
N GLY A 399 -22.39 8.70 -11.28
CA GLY A 399 -23.09 7.61 -11.97
C GLY A 399 -24.39 8.01 -12.67
N ASN A 400 -24.92 7.05 -13.43
CA ASN A 400 -25.99 7.24 -14.42
C ASN A 400 -27.01 6.08 -14.37
N ASP A 401 -27.62 5.87 -13.19
CA ASP A 401 -28.61 4.79 -12.96
C ASP A 401 -30.03 5.18 -13.41
N CYS A 402 -30.17 6.37 -13.99
CA CYS A 402 -31.43 6.94 -14.45
C CYS A 402 -31.93 6.19 -15.70
N SER A 403 -33.25 6.03 -15.86
CA SER A 403 -33.78 5.36 -17.06
C SER A 403 -33.50 6.18 -18.33
N CYS A 404 -33.33 7.51 -18.18
CA CYS A 404 -32.93 8.44 -19.23
C CYS A 404 -31.65 8.02 -19.96
N THR A 405 -30.70 7.42 -19.25
CA THR A 405 -29.38 7.04 -19.79
C THR A 405 -29.34 5.63 -20.37
N GLN A 406 -30.46 4.88 -20.33
CA GLN A 406 -30.56 3.51 -20.82
C GLN A 406 -31.21 3.39 -22.20
N ALA A 407 -31.79 4.46 -22.74
CA ALA A 407 -32.37 4.46 -24.09
C ALA A 407 -31.28 4.33 -25.17
N GLU A 408 -31.52 3.56 -26.23
CA GLU A 408 -30.56 3.37 -27.35
C GLU A 408 -30.07 4.71 -27.92
N GLU A 409 -30.97 5.67 -28.11
CA GLU A 409 -30.64 7.01 -28.63
C GLU A 409 -29.70 7.80 -27.71
N ALA A 410 -29.72 7.53 -26.39
CA ALA A 410 -28.87 8.22 -25.43
C ALA A 410 -27.41 7.74 -25.51
N THR A 411 -27.14 6.50 -25.96
CA THR A 411 -25.81 5.88 -25.91
C THR A 411 -24.72 6.58 -26.74
N SER A 412 -25.11 7.42 -27.71
CA SER A 412 -24.18 8.17 -28.56
C SER A 412 -23.99 9.64 -28.13
N LEU A 413 -24.77 10.12 -27.17
CA LEU A 413 -24.76 11.52 -26.74
C LEU A 413 -23.79 11.75 -25.58
N LEU A 414 -22.95 12.79 -25.69
CA LEU A 414 -22.04 13.19 -24.60
C LEU A 414 -22.79 13.67 -23.35
N PHE A 415 -23.99 14.24 -23.54
CA PHE A 415 -24.88 14.61 -22.46
C PHE A 415 -26.34 14.66 -22.92
N LEU A 416 -27.26 14.58 -21.96
CA LEU A 416 -28.70 14.78 -22.19
C LEU A 416 -29.39 15.41 -20.98
N PRO A 417 -30.48 16.17 -21.16
CA PRO A 417 -31.29 16.63 -20.03
C PRO A 417 -31.92 15.44 -19.28
N CYS A 418 -31.95 15.52 -17.96
CA CYS A 418 -32.61 14.52 -17.13
C CYS A 418 -34.12 14.81 -17.07
N SER A 419 -34.94 13.90 -17.59
CA SER A 419 -36.42 14.04 -17.55
C SER A 419 -37.03 13.64 -16.21
N GLU A 420 -36.29 12.87 -15.39
CA GLU A 420 -36.73 12.42 -14.06
C GLU A 420 -36.41 13.43 -12.94
N SER A 421 -35.58 14.44 -13.21
CA SER A 421 -35.18 15.43 -12.21
C SER A 421 -36.27 16.49 -12.00
N THR A 422 -36.57 16.79 -10.74
CA THR A 422 -37.43 17.93 -10.35
C THR A 422 -36.70 19.27 -10.40
N PHE A 423 -35.37 19.26 -10.53
CA PHE A 423 -34.55 20.46 -10.63
C PHE A 423 -34.42 20.91 -12.10
N ARG A 424 -34.42 22.23 -12.31
CA ARG A 424 -34.16 22.81 -13.65
C ARG A 424 -32.69 22.65 -14.03
N ASN A 425 -32.43 22.58 -15.35
CA ASN A 425 -31.09 22.57 -15.94
C ASN A 425 -30.20 21.41 -15.44
N VAL A 426 -30.80 20.23 -15.27
CA VAL A 426 -30.07 19.03 -14.88
C VAL A 426 -29.76 18.18 -16.10
N TYR A 427 -28.51 17.79 -16.23
CA TYR A 427 -27.98 17.04 -17.36
C TYR A 427 -27.23 15.80 -16.89
N HIS A 428 -27.48 14.66 -17.52
CA HIS A 428 -26.61 13.50 -17.46
C HIS A 428 -25.41 13.75 -18.35
N ILE A 429 -24.21 13.72 -17.78
CA ILE A 429 -22.96 13.73 -18.54
C ILE A 429 -22.51 12.27 -18.70
N GLN A 430 -22.31 11.84 -19.94
CA GLN A 430 -21.89 10.47 -20.28
C GLN A 430 -20.38 10.42 -20.48
N LEU A 431 -19.68 10.26 -19.35
CA LEU A 431 -18.23 10.30 -19.32
C LEU A 431 -17.60 9.14 -20.08
N SER A 432 -18.17 7.93 -19.98
CA SER A 432 -17.66 6.75 -20.68
C SER A 432 -17.69 6.93 -22.20
N VAL A 433 -18.80 7.45 -22.75
CA VAL A 433 -18.95 7.74 -24.19
C VAL A 433 -17.91 8.75 -24.66
N ALA A 434 -17.74 9.83 -23.89
CA ALA A 434 -16.76 10.87 -24.20
C ALA A 434 -15.30 10.37 -24.15
N MET A 435 -15.00 9.49 -23.20
CA MET A 435 -13.66 8.89 -23.04
C MET A 435 -13.33 7.89 -24.13
N VAL A 436 -14.27 7.04 -24.56
CA VAL A 436 -14.08 6.06 -25.65
C VAL A 436 -13.59 6.74 -26.94
N LYS A 437 -14.15 7.91 -27.28
CA LYS A 437 -13.71 8.68 -28.44
C LYS A 437 -12.22 9.03 -28.42
N TRP A 438 -11.72 9.51 -27.27
CA TRP A 438 -10.31 9.86 -27.12
C TRP A 438 -9.41 8.64 -26.93
N ALA A 439 -9.91 7.59 -26.28
CA ALA A 439 -9.22 6.30 -26.18
C ALA A 439 -8.90 5.73 -27.57
N GLY A 440 -9.85 5.77 -28.51
CA GLY A 440 -9.60 5.35 -29.89
C GLY A 440 -8.53 6.19 -30.59
N VAL A 441 -8.52 7.52 -30.40
CA VAL A 441 -7.47 8.40 -30.94
C VAL A 441 -6.10 8.03 -30.37
N VAL A 442 -6.00 7.74 -29.07
CA VAL A 442 -4.74 7.32 -28.44
C VAL A 442 -4.29 5.96 -28.95
N MET A 443 -5.19 4.97 -29.02
CA MET A 443 -4.88 3.63 -29.51
C MET A 443 -4.39 3.62 -30.97
N CYS A 444 -4.90 4.53 -31.81
CA CYS A 444 -4.46 4.66 -33.20
C CYS A 444 -3.12 5.41 -33.39
N ASN A 445 -2.80 6.36 -32.51
CA ASN A 445 -1.69 7.30 -32.74
C ASN A 445 -0.50 7.14 -31.78
N SER A 446 -0.67 6.46 -30.64
CA SER A 446 0.34 6.36 -29.58
C SER A 446 0.70 4.91 -29.29
N TRP A 447 1.98 4.58 -29.50
CA TRP A 447 2.57 3.28 -29.14
C TRP A 447 3.32 3.32 -27.80
N HIS A 448 3.22 4.43 -27.05
CA HIS A 448 3.81 4.51 -25.72
C HIS A 448 3.02 3.65 -24.72
N THR A 449 3.67 2.61 -24.18
CA THR A 449 3.13 1.64 -23.21
C THR A 449 2.36 2.29 -22.04
N PRO A 450 2.84 3.36 -21.37
CA PRO A 450 2.19 3.89 -20.18
C PRO A 450 0.80 4.48 -20.47
N THR A 451 0.69 5.28 -21.53
CA THR A 451 -0.58 5.93 -21.91
C THR A 451 -1.62 4.90 -22.34
N LEU A 452 -1.19 3.86 -23.05
CA LEU A 452 -2.07 2.77 -23.49
C LEU A 452 -2.60 1.94 -22.30
N LEU A 453 -1.73 1.58 -21.35
CA LEU A 453 -2.14 0.86 -20.13
C LEU A 453 -3.21 1.63 -19.34
N GLU A 454 -3.04 2.95 -19.21
CA GLU A 454 -4.00 3.78 -18.50
C GLU A 454 -5.35 3.87 -19.23
N VAL A 455 -5.36 3.91 -20.57
CA VAL A 455 -6.59 3.84 -21.36
C VAL A 455 -7.37 2.55 -21.10
N LEU A 456 -6.69 1.40 -21.08
CA LEU A 456 -7.32 0.09 -20.82
C LEU A 456 -7.87 -0.01 -19.39
N VAL A 457 -7.26 0.68 -18.43
CA VAL A 457 -7.77 0.74 -17.05
C VAL A 457 -8.98 1.68 -16.94
N LEU A 458 -8.96 2.80 -17.67
CA LEU A 458 -9.99 3.83 -17.63
C LEU A 458 -11.26 3.45 -18.38
N CYS A 459 -11.13 2.76 -19.53
CA CYS A 459 -12.24 2.39 -20.40
C CYS A 459 -12.51 0.89 -20.32
N ASP A 460 -13.78 0.50 -20.14
CA ASP A 460 -14.17 -0.90 -20.26
C ASP A 460 -14.11 -1.37 -21.73
N PRO A 461 -13.92 -2.68 -21.98
CA PRO A 461 -14.10 -3.25 -23.30
C PRO A 461 -15.49 -2.90 -23.86
N CYS A 462 -15.49 -2.34 -25.06
CA CYS A 462 -16.69 -2.00 -25.83
C CYS A 462 -16.40 -2.19 -27.33
N PRO A 463 -17.41 -2.36 -28.18
CA PRO A 463 -17.23 -2.67 -29.60
C PRO A 463 -16.25 -1.72 -30.30
N GLU A 464 -16.34 -0.41 -30.05
CA GLU A 464 -15.50 0.61 -30.68
C GLU A 464 -14.01 0.46 -30.35
N LEU A 465 -13.68 0.03 -29.13
CA LEU A 465 -12.30 -0.19 -28.72
C LEU A 465 -11.81 -1.59 -29.11
N LEU A 466 -12.70 -2.60 -29.08
CA LEU A 466 -12.38 -3.98 -29.47
C LEU A 466 -11.93 -4.08 -30.93
N GLU A 467 -12.53 -3.30 -31.83
CA GLU A 467 -12.11 -3.20 -33.24
C GLU A 467 -10.67 -2.70 -33.42
N LEU A 468 -10.13 -1.95 -32.46
CA LEU A 468 -8.78 -1.40 -32.49
C LEU A 468 -7.75 -2.36 -31.88
N VAL A 469 -8.17 -3.38 -31.14
CA VAL A 469 -7.25 -4.33 -30.46
C VAL A 469 -6.32 -5.06 -31.43
N PRO A 470 -6.75 -5.54 -32.62
CA PRO A 470 -5.83 -6.14 -33.60
C PRO A 470 -4.67 -5.24 -34.02
N LEU A 471 -4.88 -3.91 -34.04
CA LEU A 471 -3.83 -2.93 -34.32
C LEU A 471 -2.80 -2.86 -33.20
N LEU A 472 -3.21 -3.14 -31.96
CA LEU A 472 -2.32 -3.23 -30.79
C LEU A 472 -1.55 -4.56 -30.73
N ILE A 473 -2.19 -5.66 -31.15
CA ILE A 473 -1.60 -7.01 -31.10
C ILE A 473 -0.35 -7.12 -31.98
N THR A 474 -0.33 -6.51 -33.17
CA THR A 474 0.81 -6.65 -34.10
C THR A 474 2.13 -6.04 -33.56
N PRO A 475 2.14 -4.84 -32.96
CA PRO A 475 3.32 -4.28 -32.29
C PRO A 475 3.67 -4.99 -30.97
N LEU A 476 2.68 -5.54 -30.26
CA LEU A 476 2.88 -6.36 -29.06
C LEU A 476 3.67 -7.65 -29.30
N ILE A 477 3.62 -8.16 -30.54
CA ILE A 477 4.33 -9.38 -30.97
C ILE A 477 5.74 -9.06 -31.47
N THR A 478 5.96 -7.87 -32.04
CA THR A 478 7.20 -7.52 -32.75
C THR A 478 8.14 -6.59 -31.96
N GLY A 479 7.65 -5.95 -30.89
CA GLY A 479 8.41 -5.03 -30.05
C GLY A 479 9.08 -5.69 -28.84
N ILE A 480 10.17 -5.08 -28.37
CA ILE A 480 10.92 -5.48 -27.15
C ILE A 480 10.14 -5.16 -25.85
N GLU A 481 8.98 -4.48 -25.94
CA GLU A 481 8.17 -4.06 -24.79
C GLU A 481 7.26 -5.16 -24.21
N SER A 482 7.93 -6.02 -23.44
CA SER A 482 7.57 -6.67 -22.16
C SER A 482 6.18 -7.27 -21.95
N GLY A 483 6.12 -8.54 -21.55
CA GLY A 483 4.89 -9.30 -21.23
C GLY A 483 3.90 -8.65 -20.25
N LEU A 484 4.27 -7.56 -19.55
CA LEU A 484 3.35 -6.76 -18.75
C LEU A 484 2.19 -6.17 -19.56
N LEU A 485 2.45 -5.65 -20.76
CA LEU A 485 1.39 -5.06 -21.60
C LEU A 485 0.47 -6.16 -22.14
N GLN A 486 1.04 -7.31 -22.55
CA GLN A 486 0.28 -8.49 -22.98
C GLN A 486 -0.63 -9.00 -21.85
N ASP A 487 -0.10 -9.19 -20.64
CA ASP A 487 -0.87 -9.59 -19.47
C ASP A 487 -2.00 -8.61 -19.13
N THR A 488 -1.76 -7.31 -19.34
CA THR A 488 -2.75 -6.28 -19.06
C THR A 488 -3.87 -6.29 -20.10
N VAL A 489 -3.54 -6.39 -21.40
CA VAL A 489 -4.53 -6.53 -22.47
C VAL A 489 -5.35 -7.81 -22.29
N LEU A 490 -4.70 -8.92 -21.93
CA LEU A 490 -5.37 -10.18 -21.66
C LEU A 490 -6.38 -10.05 -20.50
N LYS A 491 -5.95 -9.48 -19.37
CA LYS A 491 -6.84 -9.21 -18.22
C LYS A 491 -7.98 -8.27 -18.58
N TRP A 492 -7.71 -7.25 -19.40
CA TRP A 492 -8.72 -6.32 -19.87
C TRP A 492 -9.79 -7.03 -20.71
N LEU A 493 -9.39 -7.84 -21.69
CA LEU A 493 -10.30 -8.66 -22.51
C LEU A 493 -11.08 -9.67 -21.66
N GLN A 494 -10.43 -10.33 -20.70
CA GLN A 494 -11.09 -11.28 -19.78
C GLN A 494 -12.07 -10.59 -18.83
N SER A 495 -11.90 -9.30 -18.57
CA SER A 495 -12.81 -8.50 -17.73
C SER A 495 -14.02 -7.95 -18.50
N SER A 496 -14.20 -8.35 -19.76
CA SER A 496 -15.31 -7.87 -20.60
C SER A 496 -16.66 -8.39 -20.09
N PRO A 497 -17.73 -7.59 -20.19
CA PRO A 497 -19.10 -8.09 -20.11
C PRO A 497 -19.32 -9.30 -21.03
N SER A 498 -20.14 -10.26 -20.59
CA SER A 498 -20.41 -11.50 -21.35
C SER A 498 -21.03 -11.26 -22.73
N GLU A 499 -21.70 -10.12 -22.91
CA GLU A 499 -22.23 -9.68 -24.21
C GLU A 499 -21.16 -9.49 -25.29
N TYR A 500 -19.90 -9.27 -24.93
CA TYR A 500 -18.79 -9.11 -25.87
C TYR A 500 -17.92 -10.38 -26.01
N GLU A 501 -18.32 -11.49 -25.39
CA GLU A 501 -17.53 -12.73 -25.37
C GLU A 501 -17.16 -13.23 -26.78
N SER A 502 -18.09 -13.11 -27.74
CA SER A 502 -17.88 -13.50 -29.14
C SER A 502 -16.80 -12.69 -29.86
N GLN A 503 -16.56 -11.45 -29.42
CA GLN A 503 -15.52 -10.56 -29.96
C GLN A 503 -14.20 -10.72 -29.20
N THR A 504 -14.25 -10.98 -27.89
CA THR A 504 -13.06 -11.04 -27.04
C THR A 504 -12.35 -12.39 -27.09
N LEU A 505 -13.09 -13.50 -27.22
CA LEU A 505 -12.52 -14.85 -27.20
C LEU A 505 -11.47 -15.06 -28.33
N PRO A 506 -11.73 -14.68 -29.60
CA PRO A 506 -10.72 -14.81 -30.65
C PRO A 506 -9.44 -13.99 -30.39
N LEU A 507 -9.59 -12.81 -29.80
CA LEU A 507 -8.45 -11.94 -29.45
C LEU A 507 -7.62 -12.54 -28.31
N ILE A 508 -8.27 -13.16 -27.32
CA ILE A 508 -7.62 -13.86 -26.22
C ILE A 508 -6.83 -15.07 -26.74
N GLU A 509 -7.44 -15.89 -27.59
CA GLU A 509 -6.78 -17.03 -28.22
C GLU A 509 -5.57 -16.60 -29.06
N GLN A 510 -5.73 -15.50 -29.82
CA GLN A 510 -4.64 -14.93 -30.60
C GLN A 510 -3.46 -14.54 -29.70
N ILE A 511 -3.68 -13.86 -28.57
CA ILE A 511 -2.61 -13.48 -27.63
C ILE A 511 -1.93 -14.73 -27.03
N HIS A 512 -2.70 -15.76 -26.64
CA HIS A 512 -2.15 -16.99 -26.08
C HIS A 512 -1.27 -17.77 -27.05
N GLN A 513 -1.64 -17.82 -28.34
CA GLN A 513 -0.84 -18.48 -29.38
C GLN A 513 0.57 -17.88 -29.53
N TYR A 514 0.78 -16.63 -29.13
CA TYR A 514 2.10 -15.99 -29.16
C TYR A 514 2.90 -16.17 -27.85
N GLN A 515 2.28 -16.63 -26.77
CA GLN A 515 2.93 -16.88 -25.48
C GLN A 515 3.50 -18.31 -25.36
N SER A 516 2.94 -19.25 -26.13
CA SER A 516 3.38 -20.65 -26.29
C SER A 516 4.43 -20.80 -27.38
#